data_AF-A0A9E7I0J7-F1
#
_entry.id   AF-A0A9E7I0J7-F1
#
_cell.length_a   1.000
_cell.length_b   1.000
_cell.length_c   1.000
_cell.angle_alpha   90.00
_cell.angle_beta   90.00
_cell.angle_gamma   90.00
#
_symmetry.space_group_name_H-M   'P 1'
#
loop_
_entity.id
_entity.type
_entity.pdbx_description
1 polymer ?
#
loop_
_entity_poly.entity_id
_entity_poly.type
_entity_poly.pdbx_seq_one_letter_code
_entity_poly.pdbx_strand_id
1 'polypeptide(L)'
;MADWSSTHRLWEKWASNNVGSSGEPLKAALLLNYDPSSPSRLLSLIAEQEGTDLKAVELNPFIDFVKRNNLQKEFFFIGPEQYLVTSIYEHWFCARCVNTQKPGGEGAIVMQIASHLLIGMYEGSIGAASRAMVAVDQLAWQLCRKSH
;
A
#
# COMPACT_ATOMS: atom_id res chain seq x y z
N MET A 1 0.80 -2.53 22.44
CA MET A 1 -0.08 -2.89 21.30
C MET A 1 -0.84 -1.64 20.94
N ALA A 2 -0.66 -1.12 19.72
CA ALA A 2 -1.54 -0.09 19.21
C ALA A 2 -2.99 -0.59 19.32
N ASP A 3 -3.91 0.26 19.78
CA ASP A 3 -5.32 -0.11 19.87
C ASP A 3 -5.87 -0.29 18.46
N TRP A 4 -6.05 -1.56 18.05
CA TRP A 4 -6.54 -1.96 16.74
C TRP A 4 -7.87 -1.28 16.40
N SER A 5 -8.75 -1.09 17.40
CA SER A 5 -10.03 -0.41 17.20
C SER A 5 -9.86 1.05 16.79
N SER A 6 -8.82 1.71 17.30
CA SER A 6 -8.46 3.08 16.95
C SER A 6 -7.80 3.20 15.58
N THR A 7 -7.13 2.13 15.13
CA THR A 7 -6.51 2.02 13.79
C THR A 7 -7.59 1.77 12.74
N HIS A 8 -8.51 0.86 13.00
CA HIS A 8 -9.68 0.61 12.16
C HIS A 8 -10.53 1.87 11.96
N ARG A 9 -10.89 2.60 13.03
CA ARG A 9 -11.65 3.87 12.90
C ARG A 9 -10.91 4.94 12.10
N LEU A 10 -9.58 4.98 12.22
CA LEU A 10 -8.75 5.91 11.46
C LEU A 10 -8.72 5.54 9.99
N TRP A 11 -8.55 4.24 9.70
CA TRP A 11 -8.62 3.66 8.36
C TRP A 11 -9.95 4.01 7.70
N GLU A 12 -11.08 3.65 8.31
CA GLU A 12 -12.42 3.89 7.77
C GLU A 12 -12.62 5.37 7.39
N LYS A 13 -12.28 6.28 8.31
CA LYS A 13 -12.40 7.72 8.08
C LYS A 13 -11.49 8.20 6.95
N TRP A 14 -10.27 7.68 6.86
CA TRP A 14 -9.34 8.07 5.81
C TRP A 14 -9.77 7.49 4.46
N ALA A 15 -10.11 6.20 4.43
CA ALA A 15 -10.47 5.45 3.23
C ALA A 15 -11.70 6.07 2.56
N SER A 16 -12.73 6.41 3.35
CA SER A 16 -13.95 7.05 2.84
C SER A 16 -13.73 8.39 2.12
N ASN A 17 -12.60 9.05 2.33
CA ASN A 17 -12.27 10.35 1.73
C ASN A 17 -11.16 10.27 0.67
N ASN A 18 -10.41 9.16 0.64
CA ASN A 18 -9.19 9.05 -0.16
C ASN A 18 -9.19 7.90 -1.16
N VAL A 19 -10.11 6.94 -1.02
CA VAL A 19 -10.21 5.77 -1.89
C VAL A 19 -11.57 5.78 -2.56
N GLY A 20 -11.58 5.75 -3.90
CA GLY A 20 -12.82 5.79 -4.67
C GLY A 20 -12.59 5.93 -6.17
N SER A 21 -13.69 6.12 -6.91
CA SER A 21 -13.70 6.16 -8.37
C SER A 21 -14.10 7.53 -8.96
N SER A 22 -14.34 8.55 -8.12
CA SER A 22 -14.99 9.81 -8.51
C SER A 22 -14.18 11.05 -8.12
N GLY A 23 -12.85 10.99 -8.24
CA GLY A 23 -11.94 12.12 -8.01
C GLY A 23 -11.07 11.96 -6.77
N GLU A 24 -11.25 10.87 -6.03
CA GLU A 24 -10.37 10.45 -4.96
C GLU A 24 -8.93 10.21 -5.46
N PRO A 25 -7.92 10.43 -4.62
CA PRO A 25 -6.51 10.27 -4.99
C PRO A 25 -6.11 8.82 -5.24
N LEU A 26 -6.80 7.84 -4.64
CA LEU A 26 -6.50 6.41 -4.76
C LEU A 26 -7.70 5.65 -5.34
N LYS A 27 -7.41 4.66 -6.19
CA LYS A 27 -8.43 3.70 -6.64
C LYS A 27 -8.67 2.59 -5.63
N ALA A 28 -7.63 2.24 -4.87
CA ALA A 28 -7.66 1.18 -3.89
C ALA A 28 -6.51 1.36 -2.88
N ALA A 29 -6.67 0.82 -1.68
CA ALA A 29 -5.63 0.83 -0.66
C ALA A 29 -5.65 -0.45 0.17
N LEU A 30 -4.49 -0.83 0.69
CA LEU A 30 -4.31 -1.98 1.58
C LEU A 30 -3.46 -1.58 2.78
N LEU A 31 -3.84 -2.04 3.97
CA LEU A 31 -3.00 -2.03 5.15
C LEU A 31 -2.69 -3.49 5.54
N LEU A 32 -1.42 -3.86 5.53
CA LEU A 32 -0.97 -5.20 5.86
C LEU A 32 -0.25 -5.21 7.21
N ASN A 33 -0.48 -6.27 7.99
CA ASN A 33 0.32 -6.55 9.18
C ASN A 33 1.67 -7.11 8.73
N TYR A 34 2.72 -6.32 8.85
CA TYR A 34 4.07 -6.68 8.42
C TYR A 34 5.08 -6.28 9.49
N ASP A 35 5.51 -7.27 10.27
CA ASP A 35 6.65 -7.12 11.18
C ASP A 35 7.86 -7.83 10.55
N PRO A 36 8.91 -7.08 10.12
CA PRO A 36 10.10 -7.67 9.51
C PRO A 36 10.91 -8.53 10.49
N SER A 37 10.70 -8.36 11.79
CA SER A 37 11.38 -9.08 12.87
C SER A 37 10.59 -10.25 13.44
N SER A 38 9.30 -10.36 13.12
CA SER A 38 8.41 -11.35 13.74
C SER A 38 8.46 -12.70 13.02
N PRO A 39 8.54 -13.82 13.78
CA PRO A 39 8.35 -15.15 13.20
C PRO A 39 6.93 -15.24 12.65
N SER A 40 6.85 -15.36 11.31
CA SER A 40 5.70 -15.42 10.38
C SER A 40 4.42 -16.21 10.73
N ARG A 41 4.13 -16.49 12.00
CA ARG A 41 3.03 -17.35 12.45
C ARG A 41 2.04 -16.51 13.24
N LEU A 42 0.87 -16.27 12.62
CA LEU A 42 -0.43 -15.98 13.25
C LEU A 42 -0.89 -14.51 13.36
N LEU A 43 -0.95 -13.77 12.25
CA LEU A 43 -1.89 -12.65 12.08
C LEU A 43 -2.56 -12.72 10.71
N SER A 44 -3.78 -12.19 10.59
CA SER A 44 -4.36 -11.87 9.28
C SER A 44 -3.41 -10.93 8.55
N LEU A 45 -2.83 -11.40 7.44
CA LEU A 45 -1.88 -10.62 6.64
C LEU A 45 -2.52 -9.29 6.21
N ILE A 46 -3.78 -9.35 5.78
CA ILE A 46 -4.57 -8.18 5.42
C ILE A 46 -5.24 -7.67 6.69
N ALA A 47 -4.88 -6.46 7.05
CA ALA A 47 -5.40 -5.76 8.21
C ALA A 47 -6.64 -4.94 7.79
N GLU A 48 -6.54 -4.19 6.70
CA GLU A 48 -7.65 -3.43 6.09
C GLU A 48 -7.48 -3.37 4.57
N GLN A 49 -8.58 -3.26 3.83
CA GLN A 49 -8.57 -3.03 2.37
C GLN A 49 -9.77 -2.18 1.95
N GLU A 50 -9.59 -1.35 0.92
CA GLU A 50 -10.67 -0.56 0.33
C GLU A 50 -10.47 -0.45 -1.19
N GLY A 51 -11.56 -0.45 -1.96
CA GLY A 51 -11.52 -0.36 -3.42
C GLY A 51 -10.94 -1.59 -4.15
N THR A 52 -10.65 -2.68 -3.42
CA THR A 52 -10.16 -3.94 -3.96
C THR A 52 -10.59 -5.13 -3.10
N ASP A 53 -10.61 -6.33 -3.69
CA ASP A 53 -10.90 -7.58 -2.97
C ASP A 53 -9.77 -8.59 -3.23
N LEU A 54 -8.65 -8.39 -2.53
CA LEU A 54 -7.46 -9.23 -2.68
C LEU A 54 -7.40 -10.26 -1.55
N LYS A 55 -7.05 -11.49 -1.88
CA LYS A 55 -6.83 -12.54 -0.88
C LYS A 55 -5.36 -12.54 -0.45
N ALA A 56 -5.11 -12.99 0.78
CA ALA A 56 -3.74 -13.11 1.31
C ALA A 56 -2.81 -13.93 0.38
N VAL A 57 -3.32 -14.98 -0.28
CA VAL A 57 -2.56 -15.80 -1.22
C VAL A 57 -2.03 -15.00 -2.42
N GLU A 58 -2.77 -13.99 -2.87
CA GLU A 58 -2.43 -13.13 -4.00
C GLU A 58 -1.37 -12.08 -3.64
N LEU A 59 -1.16 -11.85 -2.34
CA LEU A 59 -0.15 -10.93 -1.82
C LEU A 59 1.16 -11.63 -1.43
N ASN A 60 1.18 -12.97 -1.33
CA ASN A 60 2.39 -13.71 -0.97
C ASN A 60 3.61 -13.35 -1.84
N PRO A 61 3.51 -13.27 -3.19
CA PRO A 61 4.65 -12.89 -4.02
C PRO A 61 5.17 -11.49 -3.70
N PHE A 62 4.27 -10.53 -3.41
CA PHE A 62 4.64 -9.19 -3.00
C PHE A 62 5.33 -9.15 -1.64
N ILE A 63 4.84 -9.92 -0.67
CA ILE A 63 5.45 -9.99 0.65
C ILE A 63 6.85 -10.60 0.58
N ASP A 64 7.03 -11.67 -0.20
CA ASP A 64 8.35 -12.27 -0.41
C ASP A 64 9.31 -11.29 -1.11
N PHE A 65 8.80 -10.49 -2.04
CA PHE A 65 9.54 -9.41 -2.67
C PHE A 65 10.02 -8.35 -1.67
N VAL A 66 9.11 -7.84 -0.82
CA VAL A 66 9.46 -6.84 0.22
C VAL A 66 10.47 -7.42 1.22
N LYS A 67 10.33 -8.68 1.62
CA LYS A 67 11.26 -9.37 2.55
C LYS A 67 12.66 -9.53 1.97
N ARG A 68 12.81 -9.75 0.66
CA ARG A 68 14.12 -9.85 0.01
C ARG A 68 14.88 -8.53 0.03
N ASN A 69 14.16 -7.41 0.16
CA ASN A 69 14.71 -6.05 0.19
C ASN A 69 15.63 -5.72 -1.01
N ASN A 70 15.46 -6.42 -2.13
CA ASN A 70 16.23 -6.19 -3.36
C ASN A 70 15.40 -5.41 -4.38
N LEU A 71 14.97 -4.22 -4.00
CA LEU A 71 13.93 -3.47 -4.71
C LEU A 71 14.39 -2.86 -6.06
N GLN A 72 15.68 -2.96 -6.40
CA GLN A 72 16.25 -2.26 -7.56
C GLN A 72 15.82 -2.87 -8.89
N LYS A 73 14.96 -2.16 -9.63
CA LYS A 73 14.48 -2.52 -10.99
C LYS A 73 13.82 -3.90 -11.09
N GLU A 74 13.35 -4.41 -9.96
CA GLU A 74 12.62 -5.68 -9.91
C GLU A 74 11.12 -5.47 -10.13
N PHE A 75 10.48 -6.52 -10.62
CA PHE A 75 9.05 -6.59 -10.78
C PHE A 75 8.44 -7.35 -9.61
N PHE A 76 7.26 -6.92 -9.19
CA PHE A 76 6.45 -7.65 -8.23
C PHE A 76 4.99 -7.70 -8.68
N PHE A 77 4.19 -8.53 -8.03
CA PHE A 77 2.78 -8.71 -8.34
C PHE A 77 1.92 -8.32 -7.15
N ILE A 78 0.88 -7.53 -7.38
CA ILE A 78 -0.22 -7.34 -6.42
C ILE A 78 -1.47 -7.89 -7.11
N GLY A 79 -1.92 -9.07 -6.67
CA GLY A 79 -2.95 -9.79 -7.41
C GLY A 79 -2.47 -10.13 -8.83
N PRO A 80 -3.29 -9.91 -9.87
CA PRO A 80 -2.91 -10.19 -11.25
C PRO A 80 -2.02 -9.10 -11.87
N GLU A 81 -1.86 -7.95 -11.22
CA GLU A 81 -1.19 -6.78 -11.77
C GLU A 81 0.31 -6.81 -11.47
N GLN A 82 1.13 -6.57 -12.50
CA GLN A 82 2.58 -6.54 -12.43
C GLN A 82 3.08 -5.11 -12.33
N TYR A 83 3.93 -4.85 -11.35
CA TYR A 83 4.48 -3.52 -11.06
C TYR A 83 6.00 -3.51 -11.19
N LEU A 84 6.53 -2.47 -11.82
CA LEU A 84 7.96 -2.16 -11.89
C LEU A 84 8.28 -1.05 -10.89
N VAL A 85 9.25 -1.28 -10.00
CA VAL A 85 9.74 -0.24 -9.08
C VAL A 85 10.44 0.87 -9.87
N THR A 86 10.01 2.12 -9.65
CA THR A 86 10.55 3.30 -10.34
C THR A 86 11.39 4.19 -9.43
N SER A 87 11.03 4.30 -8.16
CA SER A 87 11.71 5.18 -7.20
C SER A 87 11.76 4.49 -5.85
N ILE A 88 12.91 4.52 -5.18
CA ILE A 88 13.14 3.89 -3.88
C ILE A 88 13.64 4.96 -2.91
N TYR A 89 13.04 4.99 -1.73
CA TYR A 89 13.43 5.81 -0.59
C TYR A 89 13.57 4.93 0.64
N GLU A 90 13.99 5.50 1.77
CA GLU A 90 14.37 4.75 2.97
C GLU A 90 13.25 3.87 3.55
N HIS A 91 12.00 4.35 3.54
CA HIS A 91 10.83 3.63 4.09
C HIS A 91 9.67 3.49 3.11
N TRP A 92 9.86 3.88 1.86
CA TRP A 92 8.81 3.80 0.85
C TRP A 92 9.38 3.72 -0.56
N PHE A 93 8.59 3.21 -1.48
CA PHE A 93 8.93 3.17 -2.89
C PHE A 93 7.69 3.33 -3.77
N CYS A 94 7.90 3.80 -4.98
CA CYS A 94 6.88 3.90 -6.02
C CYS A 94 7.10 2.83 -7.07
N ALA A 95 5.99 2.33 -7.60
CA ALA A 95 6.00 1.40 -8.71
C ALA A 95 4.91 1.75 -9.74
N ARG A 96 5.16 1.38 -11.00
CA ARG A 96 4.23 1.56 -12.12
C ARG A 96 3.73 0.23 -12.62
N CYS A 97 2.43 0.12 -12.84
CA CYS A 97 1.83 -1.07 -13.43
C CYS A 97 2.26 -1.17 -14.90
N VAL A 98 2.78 -2.33 -15.30
CA VAL A 98 3.29 -2.55 -16.67
C VAL A 98 2.29 -3.23 -17.58
N ASN A 99 1.30 -3.93 -17.02
CA ASN A 99 0.26 -4.65 -17.75
C ASN A 99 -1.12 -3.94 -17.71
N THR A 100 -1.16 -2.69 -17.24
CA THR A 100 -2.38 -1.89 -17.23
C THR A 100 -2.88 -1.58 -18.65
N GLN A 101 -4.19 -1.65 -18.83
CA GLN A 101 -4.87 -1.25 -20.08
C GLN A 101 -5.31 0.23 -20.04
N LYS A 102 -5.13 0.93 -18.92
CA LYS A 102 -5.60 2.31 -18.76
C LYS A 102 -4.63 3.29 -19.46
N PRO A 103 -5.13 4.21 -20.31
CA PRO A 103 -4.26 5.11 -21.07
C PRO A 103 -3.48 6.09 -20.18
N GLY A 104 -4.00 6.43 -19.00
CA GLY A 104 -3.28 7.24 -17.99
C GLY A 104 -2.20 6.45 -17.22
N GLY A 105 -2.19 5.12 -17.39
CA GLY A 105 -1.40 4.18 -16.60
C GLY A 105 -1.86 4.08 -15.15
N GLU A 106 -1.20 3.20 -14.40
CA GLU A 106 -1.51 2.95 -13.00
C GLU A 106 -0.22 2.81 -12.20
N GLY A 107 -0.29 3.03 -10.90
CA GLY A 107 0.85 2.87 -10.02
C GLY A 107 0.46 2.47 -8.62
N ALA A 108 1.48 2.12 -7.84
CA ALA A 108 1.36 1.79 -6.44
C ALA A 108 2.44 2.55 -5.66
N ILE A 109 2.07 3.01 -4.48
CA ILE A 109 2.97 3.59 -3.48
C ILE A 109 2.96 2.62 -2.31
N VAL A 110 4.13 2.13 -1.93
CA VAL A 110 4.29 1.21 -0.81
C VAL A 110 5.10 1.92 0.26
N MET A 111 4.56 1.98 1.48
CA MET A 111 5.20 2.63 2.62
C MET A 111 5.21 1.68 3.82
N GLN A 112 6.37 1.55 4.45
CA GLN A 112 6.52 0.79 5.69
C GLN A 112 6.36 1.72 6.89
N ILE A 113 5.47 1.35 7.81
CA ILE A 113 5.10 2.14 8.98
C ILE A 113 5.12 1.22 10.20
N ALA A 114 6.18 1.29 11.00
CA ALA A 114 6.38 0.41 12.15
C ALA A 114 6.18 -1.08 11.77
N SER A 115 5.11 -1.71 12.27
CA SER A 115 4.72 -3.10 12.00
C SER A 115 3.67 -3.25 10.88
N HIS A 116 3.55 -2.28 9.99
CA HIS A 116 2.58 -2.30 8.89
C HIS A 116 3.20 -1.94 7.55
N LEU A 117 2.62 -2.47 6.48
CA LEU A 117 2.84 -1.99 5.11
C LEU A 117 1.54 -1.36 4.62
N LEU A 118 1.62 -0.08 4.25
CA LEU A 118 0.55 0.65 3.60
C LEU A 118 0.81 0.65 2.09
N ILE A 119 -0.16 0.19 1.31
CA ILE A 119 -0.12 0.21 -0.14
C ILE A 119 -1.25 1.09 -0.65
N GLY A 120 -0.92 2.16 -1.36
CA GLY A 120 -1.88 3.01 -2.07
C GLY A 120 -1.78 2.79 -3.57
N MET A 121 -2.86 2.39 -4.22
CA MET A 121 -2.94 2.20 -5.67
C MET A 121 -3.69 3.37 -6.31
N TYR A 122 -3.17 3.87 -7.43
CA TYR A 122 -3.74 5.03 -8.12
C TYR A 122 -3.76 4.85 -9.63
N GLU A 123 -4.61 5.64 -10.28
CA GLU A 123 -4.74 5.71 -11.73
C GLU A 123 -4.28 7.07 -12.23
N GLY A 124 -3.59 7.07 -13.36
CA GLY A 124 -3.05 8.27 -13.98
C GLY A 124 -1.54 8.38 -13.87
N SER A 125 -1.04 9.54 -14.29
CA SER A 125 0.39 9.83 -14.44
C SER A 125 0.93 10.57 -13.20
N ILE A 126 1.85 11.52 -13.40
CA ILE A 126 2.58 12.22 -12.33
C ILE A 126 1.63 12.98 -11.39
N GLY A 127 0.63 13.70 -11.93
CA GLY A 127 -0.29 14.48 -11.10
C GLY A 127 -1.12 13.63 -10.14
N ALA A 128 -1.56 12.45 -10.60
CA ALA A 128 -2.29 11.51 -9.75
C ALA A 128 -1.36 10.86 -8.72
N ALA A 129 -0.14 10.49 -9.12
CA ALA A 129 0.88 9.95 -8.22
C ALA A 129 1.17 10.91 -7.05
N SER A 130 1.29 12.22 -7.32
CA SER A 130 1.53 13.21 -6.27
C SER A 130 0.36 13.31 -5.29
N ARG A 131 -0.89 13.30 -5.78
CA ARG A 131 -2.06 13.30 -4.89
C ARG A 131 -2.17 12.03 -4.05
N ALA A 132 -1.90 10.88 -4.67
CA ALA A 132 -1.83 9.59 -4.00
C ALA A 132 -0.78 9.58 -2.89
N MET A 133 0.42 10.12 -3.16
CA MET A 133 1.49 10.21 -2.18
C MET A 133 1.10 11.06 -0.97
N VAL A 134 0.48 12.23 -1.21
CA VAL A 134 -0.01 13.09 -0.12
C VAL A 134 -1.04 12.36 0.75
N ALA A 135 -1.99 11.64 0.14
CA ALA A 135 -3.00 10.89 0.88
C ALA A 135 -2.39 9.76 1.74
N VAL A 136 -1.45 9.00 1.16
CA VAL A 136 -0.74 7.91 1.84
C VAL A 136 0.13 8.45 2.99
N ASP A 137 0.89 9.52 2.76
CA ASP A 137 1.76 10.14 3.76
C ASP A 137 0.96 10.70 4.96
N GLN A 138 -0.21 11.30 4.69
CA GLN A 138 -1.12 11.76 5.75
C GLN A 138 -1.59 10.63 6.66
N LEU A 139 -2.00 9.49 6.09
CA LEU A 139 -2.40 8.33 6.90
C LEU A 139 -1.21 7.77 7.68
N ALA A 140 -0.05 7.65 7.02
CA ALA A 140 1.16 7.15 7.64
C ALA A 140 1.54 7.97 8.88
N TRP A 141 1.51 9.29 8.76
CA TRP A 141 1.79 10.19 9.87
C TRP A 141 0.79 10.03 11.03
N GLN A 142 -0.50 9.85 10.73
CA GLN A 142 -1.53 9.62 11.74
C GLN A 142 -1.37 8.27 12.44
N LEU A 143 -0.94 7.22 11.72
CA LEU A 143 -0.63 5.90 12.29
C LEU A 143 0.62 5.95 13.17
N CYS A 144 1.69 6.61 12.74
CA CYS A 144 2.91 6.79 13.53
C CYS A 144 2.63 7.46 14.89
N ARG A 145 1.84 8.54 14.91
CA ARG A 145 1.52 9.27 16.15
C ARG A 145 0.77 8.46 17.19
N LYS A 146 0.06 7.40 16.79
CA LYS A 146 -0.68 6.51 17.70
C LYS A 146 0.13 5.29 18.16
N SER A 147 1.28 5.04 17.55
CA SER A 147 2.16 3.91 17.87
C SER A 147 3.21 4.22 18.95
N HIS A 148 3.35 5.50 19.33
CA HIS A 148 4.16 6.01 20.43
C HIS A 148 3.32 6.24 21.69
#